data_AF-A0A962E574-F1
#
_entry.id   AF-A0A962E574-F1
#
_cell.length_a   1.000
_cell.length_b   1.000
_cell.length_c   1.000
_cell.angle_alpha   90.00
_cell.angle_beta   90.00
_cell.angle_gamma   90.00
#
_symmetry.space_group_name_H-M   'P 1'
#
loop_
_entity.id
_entity.type
_entity.pdbx_description
1 polymer ?
#
loop_
_entity_poly.entity_id
_entity_poly.type
_entity_poly.pdbx_seq_one_letter_code
_entity_poly.pdbx_strand_id
1 'polypeptide(L)'
;MSESSATADTRWVALGRLGKTHGLAGWMWIRSDCDPADAIFQYQPLRARQGKQCMDVIWEQSQIHAKGMIAKISGIDSPEQAKLWTSAVLEIPRDALPDAGEDSWYWADLQGLRVIGVDGFDFGKIDHLFDTGGGTIMAVRRGGKERLVPFILDQVVKQVNIAEGLITVDWDPDF
;
A
#
# COMPACT_ATOMS: atom_id res chain seq x y z
N MET A 1 5.30 -42.16 -3.77
CA MET A 1 6.09 -41.09 -4.42
C MET A 1 5.09 -40.03 -4.77
N SER A 2 5.03 -38.97 -3.97
CA SER A 2 4.01 -37.92 -4.05
C SER A 2 4.70 -36.62 -4.42
N GLU A 3 4.62 -36.24 -5.68
CA GLU A 3 4.90 -34.88 -6.14
C GLU A 3 3.73 -34.45 -7.00
N SER A 4 2.93 -33.54 -6.47
CA SER A 4 2.00 -32.74 -7.26
C SER A 4 2.01 -31.36 -6.61
N SER A 5 2.98 -30.58 -7.06
CA SER A 5 3.15 -29.17 -6.74
C SER A 5 1.86 -28.44 -7.11
N ALA A 6 1.22 -27.85 -6.12
CA ALA A 6 0.19 -26.85 -6.34
C ALA A 6 0.85 -25.65 -7.02
N THR A 7 0.58 -25.41 -8.30
CA THR A 7 0.86 -24.13 -8.95
C THR A 7 0.06 -23.07 -8.20
N ALA A 8 0.75 -22.27 -7.37
CA ALA A 8 0.18 -21.09 -6.76
C ALA A 8 -0.33 -20.17 -7.88
N ASP A 9 -1.63 -19.92 -7.91
CA ASP A 9 -2.27 -19.01 -8.85
C ASP A 9 -1.87 -17.59 -8.45
N THR A 10 -0.71 -17.12 -8.93
CA THR A 10 -0.17 -15.81 -8.57
C THR A 10 -1.14 -14.73 -9.04
N ARG A 11 -1.92 -14.19 -8.10
CA ARG A 11 -2.87 -13.11 -8.34
C ARG A 11 -2.09 -11.81 -8.56
N TRP A 12 -2.29 -11.17 -9.70
CA TRP A 12 -1.63 -9.90 -10.04
C TRP A 12 -2.51 -8.72 -9.67
N VAL A 13 -1.91 -7.68 -9.08
CA VAL A 13 -2.57 -6.41 -8.75
C VAL A 13 -2.04 -5.33 -9.67
N ALA A 14 -2.93 -4.60 -10.33
CA ALA A 14 -2.56 -3.47 -11.17
C ALA A 14 -2.24 -2.24 -10.30
N LEU A 15 -1.07 -1.64 -10.51
CA LEU A 15 -0.61 -0.44 -9.81
C LEU A 15 -0.56 0.80 -10.71
N GLY A 16 -0.71 0.62 -12.02
CA GLY A 16 -0.70 1.72 -12.96
C GLY A 16 -0.57 1.24 -14.40
N ARG A 17 -0.18 2.15 -15.29
CA ARG A 17 0.03 1.88 -16.71
C ARG A 17 1.20 2.66 -17.30
N LEU A 18 1.84 2.03 -18.27
CA LEU A 18 2.78 2.69 -19.16
C LEU A 18 2.02 3.55 -20.17
N GLY A 19 2.44 4.80 -20.29
CA GLY A 19 1.91 5.80 -21.20
C GLY A 19 2.68 5.86 -22.51
N LYS A 20 2.61 7.03 -23.16
CA LYS A 20 3.33 7.29 -24.41
C LYS A 20 4.84 7.37 -24.20
N THR A 21 5.58 7.17 -25.27
CA THR A 21 7.04 7.34 -25.29
C THR A 21 7.43 8.81 -25.12
N HIS A 22 8.63 9.02 -24.58
CA HIS A 22 9.25 10.31 -24.38
C HIS A 22 10.71 10.26 -24.87
N GLY A 23 11.13 11.26 -25.65
CA GLY A 23 12.49 11.31 -26.18
C GLY A 23 12.89 10.14 -27.08
N LEU A 24 14.20 9.95 -27.25
CA LEU A 24 14.80 8.94 -28.14
C LEU A 24 15.43 7.76 -27.41
N ALA A 25 15.55 7.82 -26.08
CA ALA A 25 16.23 6.80 -25.27
C ALA A 25 15.27 5.80 -24.61
N GLY A 26 14.08 5.61 -25.18
CA GLY A 26 13.09 4.65 -24.69
C GLY A 26 12.31 5.07 -23.43
N TRP A 27 12.35 6.35 -23.03
CA TRP A 27 11.60 6.81 -21.85
C TRP A 27 10.09 6.72 -22.09
N MET A 28 9.34 6.50 -21.01
CA MET A 28 7.88 6.39 -21.07
C MET A 28 7.22 7.19 -19.96
N TRP A 29 6.07 7.80 -20.28
CA TRP A 29 5.20 8.37 -19.26
C TRP A 29 4.61 7.27 -18.39
N ILE A 30 4.44 7.55 -17.10
CA ILE A 30 3.89 6.61 -16.13
C ILE A 30 2.62 7.20 -15.55
N ARG A 31 1.52 6.45 -15.64
CA ARG A 31 0.29 6.74 -14.92
C ARG A 31 0.21 5.77 -13.75
N SER A 32 0.39 6.29 -12.55
CA SER A 32 0.26 5.50 -11.33
C SER A 32 -1.16 5.59 -10.78
N ASP A 33 -1.65 4.48 -10.26
CA ASP A 33 -2.87 4.39 -9.47
C ASP A 33 -2.54 4.31 -7.95
N CYS A 34 -1.27 4.46 -7.56
CA CYS A 34 -0.82 4.52 -6.17
C CYS A 34 -1.05 5.91 -5.56
N ASP A 35 -1.11 5.97 -4.22
CA ASP A 35 -1.14 7.23 -3.46
C ASP A 35 -0.04 7.21 -2.37
N PRO A 36 1.00 8.06 -2.44
CA PRO A 36 1.25 9.05 -3.49
C PRO A 36 1.66 8.39 -4.83
N ALA A 37 1.44 9.09 -5.95
CA ALA A 37 1.59 8.53 -7.30
C ALA A 37 3.00 7.99 -7.61
N ASP A 38 4.04 8.60 -7.05
CA ASP A 38 5.44 8.21 -7.23
C ASP A 38 5.85 6.96 -6.43
N ALA A 39 5.01 6.48 -5.51
CA ALA A 39 5.22 5.22 -4.79
C ALA A 39 5.39 4.01 -5.73
N ILE A 40 4.86 4.08 -6.96
CA ILE A 40 5.01 3.03 -7.98
C ILE A 40 6.48 2.68 -8.27
N PHE A 41 7.41 3.62 -8.10
CA PHE A 41 8.83 3.39 -8.37
C PHE A 41 9.54 2.62 -7.27
N GLN A 42 8.92 2.50 -6.10
CA GLN A 42 9.48 1.80 -4.93
C GLN A 42 9.10 0.31 -4.92
N TYR A 43 8.06 -0.07 -5.66
CA TYR A 43 7.59 -1.45 -5.72
C TYR A 43 8.44 -2.32 -6.65
N GLN A 44 8.89 -3.47 -6.14
CA GLN A 44 9.52 -4.54 -6.90
C GLN A 44 9.18 -5.90 -6.27
N PRO A 45 9.06 -6.99 -7.06
CA PRO A 45 9.10 -7.04 -8.53
C PRO A 45 7.86 -6.45 -9.21
N LEU A 46 8.05 -5.75 -10.31
CA LEU A 46 6.97 -5.26 -11.18
C LEU A 46 7.01 -5.96 -12.53
N ARG A 47 5.84 -6.09 -13.15
CA ARG A 47 5.66 -6.63 -14.50
C ARG A 47 4.80 -5.69 -15.33
N ALA A 48 5.19 -5.45 -16.56
CA ALA A 48 4.37 -4.81 -17.58
C ALA A 48 3.66 -5.88 -18.40
N ARG A 49 2.34 -5.79 -18.54
CA ARG A 49 1.53 -6.69 -19.36
C ARG A 49 0.81 -5.94 -20.47
N GLN A 50 1.03 -6.38 -21.71
CA GLN A 50 0.32 -5.91 -22.88
C GLN A 50 -0.27 -7.09 -23.66
N GLY A 51 -1.59 -7.26 -23.58
CA GLY A 51 -2.26 -8.43 -24.16
C GLY A 51 -1.73 -9.73 -23.57
N LYS A 52 -1.09 -10.57 -24.41
CA LYS A 52 -0.45 -11.84 -24.00
C LYS A 52 1.04 -11.69 -23.65
N GLN A 53 1.65 -10.55 -23.95
CA GLN A 53 3.06 -10.29 -23.66
C GLN A 53 3.21 -9.74 -22.25
N CYS A 54 4.23 -10.24 -21.54
CA CYS A 54 4.61 -9.80 -20.22
C CYS A 54 6.11 -9.56 -20.17
N MET A 55 6.56 -8.56 -19.43
CA MET A 55 7.98 -8.23 -19.24
C MET A 55 8.20 -7.73 -17.83
N ASP A 56 9.27 -8.19 -17.19
CA ASP A 56 9.67 -7.68 -15.88
C ASP A 56 10.18 -6.25 -16.01
N VAL A 57 9.76 -5.39 -15.09
CA VAL A 57 10.07 -3.97 -15.10
C VAL A 57 11.13 -3.68 -14.05
N ILE A 58 12.30 -3.30 -14.53
CA ILE A 58 13.40 -2.79 -13.72
C ILE A 58 13.55 -1.31 -14.05
N TRP A 59 13.27 -0.44 -13.09
CA TRP A 59 13.45 1.00 -13.24
C TRP A 59 14.94 1.35 -13.23
N GLU A 60 15.46 1.92 -14.33
CA GLU A 60 16.83 2.45 -14.35
C GLU A 60 16.87 3.87 -13.81
N GLN A 61 15.89 4.68 -14.23
CA GLN A 61 15.74 6.07 -13.80
C GLN A 61 14.26 6.45 -13.81
N SER A 62 13.86 7.34 -12.90
CA SER A 62 12.55 7.99 -12.90
C SER A 62 12.72 9.49 -12.71
N GLN A 63 11.81 10.27 -13.31
CA GLN A 63 11.77 11.73 -13.17
C GLN A 63 10.33 12.20 -13.02
N ILE A 64 10.11 13.10 -12.05
CA ILE A 64 8.83 13.75 -11.83
C ILE A 64 8.83 15.08 -12.58
N HIS A 65 7.84 15.28 -13.45
CA HIS A 65 7.59 16.53 -14.16
C HIS A 65 6.28 17.17 -13.71
N ALA A 66 6.10 18.46 -13.99
CA ALA A 66 4.87 19.20 -13.71
C ALA A 66 3.62 18.60 -14.40
N LYS A 67 3.79 17.80 -15.46
CA LYS A 67 2.71 17.16 -16.23
C LYS A 67 2.51 15.67 -15.91
N GLY A 68 3.25 15.13 -14.94
CA GLY A 68 3.24 13.71 -14.57
C GLY A 68 4.65 13.13 -14.47
N MET A 69 4.77 11.81 -14.49
CA MET A 69 6.06 11.13 -14.27
C MET A 69 6.52 10.41 -15.53
N ILE A 70 7.84 10.34 -15.72
CA ILE A 70 8.46 9.50 -16.74
C ILE A 70 9.47 8.55 -16.10
N ALA A 71 9.69 7.39 -16.73
CA ALA A 71 10.72 6.46 -16.31
C ALA A 71 11.40 5.78 -17.51
N LYS A 72 12.64 5.35 -17.27
CA LYS A 72 13.42 4.48 -18.14
C LYS A 72 13.41 3.07 -17.57
N ILE A 73 13.04 2.11 -18.40
CA ILE A 73 12.95 0.69 -18.05
C ILE A 73 14.15 0.00 -18.68
N SER A 74 14.83 -0.86 -17.92
CA SER A 74 15.96 -1.62 -18.42
C SER A 74 15.54 -2.53 -19.57
N GLY A 75 16.32 -2.54 -20.65
CA GLY A 75 15.98 -3.25 -21.89
C GLY A 75 15.05 -2.51 -22.85
N ILE A 76 14.57 -1.31 -22.50
CA ILE A 76 13.89 -0.39 -23.42
C ILE A 76 14.79 0.83 -23.68
N ASP A 77 15.48 0.79 -24.81
CA ASP A 77 16.46 1.82 -25.21
C ASP A 77 16.02 2.63 -26.42
N SER A 78 14.95 2.22 -27.10
CA SER A 78 14.43 2.92 -28.28
C SER A 78 12.93 3.25 -28.16
N PRO A 79 12.45 4.31 -28.84
CA PRO A 79 11.03 4.64 -28.88
C PRO A 79 10.19 3.54 -29.55
N GLU A 80 10.76 2.80 -30.49
CA GLU A 80 10.10 1.66 -31.15
C GLU A 80 9.82 0.54 -30.15
N GLN A 81 10.80 0.20 -29.30
CA GLN A 81 10.63 -0.77 -28.22
C GLN A 81 9.61 -0.27 -27.19
N ALA A 82 9.70 1.00 -26.79
CA ALA A 82 8.78 1.61 -25.84
C ALA A 82 7.33 1.67 -26.36
N LYS A 83 7.13 1.89 -27.67
CA LYS A 83 5.79 1.86 -28.30
C LYS A 83 5.10 0.52 -28.14
N LEU A 84 5.86 -0.58 -28.18
CA LEU A 84 5.33 -1.93 -27.96
C LEU A 84 4.76 -2.10 -26.55
N TRP A 85 5.10 -1.24 -25.59
CA TRP A 85 4.60 -1.31 -24.23
C TRP A 85 3.66 -0.16 -23.88
N THR A 86 3.29 0.68 -24.85
CA THR A 86 2.31 1.76 -24.62
C THR A 86 0.97 1.17 -24.20
N SER A 87 0.36 1.75 -23.16
CA SER A 87 -0.86 1.24 -22.50
C SER A 87 -0.71 -0.10 -21.79
N ALA A 88 0.51 -0.63 -21.64
CA ALA A 88 0.73 -1.83 -20.85
C ALA A 88 0.37 -1.58 -19.38
N VAL A 89 -0.23 -2.58 -18.74
CA VAL A 89 -0.60 -2.54 -17.32
C VAL A 89 0.63 -2.88 -16.50
N LEU A 90 0.98 -2.01 -15.56
CA LEU A 90 1.98 -2.30 -14.54
C LEU A 90 1.30 -3.04 -13.41
N GLU A 91 1.80 -4.23 -13.12
CA GLU A 91 1.22 -5.13 -12.13
C GLU A 91 2.31 -5.77 -11.28
N ILE A 92 1.96 -6.08 -10.05
CA ILE A 92 2.83 -6.70 -9.04
C ILE A 92 2.18 -8.02 -8.60
N PRO A 93 2.95 -9.06 -8.25
CA PRO A 93 2.40 -10.21 -7.56
C PRO A 93 1.71 -9.75 -6.27
N ARG A 94 0.52 -10.27 -5.97
CA ARG A 94 -0.17 -9.95 -4.72
C ARG A 94 0.72 -10.21 -3.50
N ASP A 95 1.52 -11.26 -3.54
CA ASP A 95 2.42 -11.68 -2.46
C ASP A 95 3.69 -10.81 -2.37
N ALA A 96 3.93 -9.95 -3.36
CA ALA A 96 5.08 -9.05 -3.43
C ALA A 96 4.70 -7.57 -3.25
N LEU A 97 3.39 -7.25 -3.26
CA LEU A 97 2.98 -6.07 -2.52
C LEU A 97 3.51 -6.27 -1.10
N PRO A 98 4.06 -5.23 -0.45
CA PRO A 98 4.05 -5.27 0.99
C PRO A 98 2.62 -5.65 1.37
N ASP A 99 2.46 -6.67 2.23
CA ASP A 99 1.21 -6.82 2.97
C ASP A 99 0.81 -5.40 3.38
N ALA A 100 -0.47 -5.05 3.26
CA ALA A 100 -0.94 -3.70 3.55
C ALA A 100 -0.66 -3.39 5.04
N GLY A 101 0.60 -3.11 5.41
CA GLY A 101 1.20 -3.65 6.64
C GLY A 101 0.72 -5.06 7.02
N GLU A 102 1.13 -5.51 8.20
CA GLU A 102 0.20 -6.27 9.04
C GLU A 102 -0.87 -5.31 9.65
N ASP A 103 -0.95 -4.07 9.15
CA ASP A 103 -1.45 -2.90 9.84
C ASP A 103 -2.52 -2.09 9.10
N SER A 104 -3.08 -2.62 8.02
CA SER A 104 -4.27 -2.07 7.35
C SER A 104 -5.48 -2.92 7.72
N TRP A 105 -6.10 -2.58 8.83
CA TRP A 105 -7.39 -3.17 9.22
C TRP A 105 -8.53 -2.39 8.59
N TYR A 106 -9.58 -3.09 8.15
CA TYR A 106 -10.82 -2.39 7.86
C TYR A 106 -11.34 -1.81 9.17
N TRP A 107 -11.83 -0.56 9.16
CA TRP A 107 -12.36 0.08 10.36
C TRP A 107 -13.46 -0.74 11.04
N ALA A 108 -14.21 -1.52 10.26
CA ALA A 108 -15.21 -2.46 10.76
C ALA A 108 -14.61 -3.57 11.65
N ASP A 109 -13.37 -4.00 11.39
CA ASP A 109 -12.69 -5.04 12.15
C ASP A 109 -12.08 -4.49 13.46
N LEU A 110 -11.84 -3.18 13.53
CA LEU A 110 -11.30 -2.49 14.71
C LEU A 110 -12.40 -2.07 15.69
N GLN A 111 -13.63 -1.91 15.23
CA GLN A 111 -14.73 -1.47 16.08
C GLN A 111 -15.03 -2.53 17.16
N GLY A 112 -15.13 -2.09 18.40
CA GLY A 112 -15.39 -2.96 19.56
C GLY A 112 -14.15 -3.63 20.15
N LEU A 113 -12.97 -3.47 19.55
CA LEU A 113 -11.72 -3.95 20.14
C LEU A 113 -11.38 -3.19 21.42
N ARG A 114 -10.76 -3.88 22.37
CA ARG A 114 -10.30 -3.28 23.63
C ARG A 114 -9.00 -2.51 23.39
N VAL A 115 -8.88 -1.32 23.97
CA VAL A 115 -7.69 -0.49 23.89
C VAL A 115 -7.04 -0.39 25.25
N ILE A 116 -5.76 -0.76 25.33
CA ILE A 116 -4.94 -0.69 26.55
C ILE A 116 -3.70 0.16 26.33
N GLY A 117 -3.27 0.87 27.35
CA GLY A 117 -1.99 1.58 27.36
C GLY A 117 -0.82 0.62 27.54
N VAL A 118 0.37 1.02 27.09
CA VAL A 118 1.63 0.33 27.42
C VAL A 118 1.91 0.28 28.93
N ASP A 119 1.31 1.19 29.69
CA ASP A 119 1.30 1.25 31.16
C ASP A 119 0.25 0.33 31.80
N GLY A 120 -0.56 -0.37 30.99
CA GLY A 120 -1.65 -1.22 31.43
C GLY A 120 -2.97 -0.47 31.70
N PHE A 121 -3.06 0.83 31.40
CA PHE A 121 -4.29 1.60 31.57
C PHE A 121 -5.37 1.11 30.58
N ASP A 122 -6.57 0.83 31.09
CA ASP A 122 -7.70 0.39 30.25
C ASP A 122 -8.49 1.60 29.75
N PHE A 123 -8.30 1.94 28.47
CA PHE A 123 -9.01 3.02 27.79
C PHE A 123 -10.46 2.65 27.47
N GLY A 124 -10.77 1.36 27.35
CA GLY A 124 -12.09 0.85 27.02
C GLY A 124 -12.13 0.15 25.67
N LYS A 125 -13.22 0.38 24.92
CA LYS A 125 -13.42 -0.21 23.60
C LYS A 125 -13.60 0.85 22.53
N ILE A 126 -13.17 0.55 21.31
CA ILE A 126 -13.39 1.40 20.15
C ILE A 126 -14.90 1.47 19.87
N ASP A 127 -15.45 2.67 19.93
CA ASP A 127 -16.84 2.96 19.57
C ASP A 127 -16.96 3.18 18.06
N HIS A 128 -16.09 4.02 17.49
CA HIS A 128 -16.01 4.30 16.05
C HIS A 128 -14.64 4.90 15.68
N LEU A 129 -14.30 4.90 14.39
CA LEU A 129 -13.13 5.58 13.83
C LEU A 129 -13.58 6.61 12.79
N PHE A 130 -12.84 7.71 12.65
CA PHE A 130 -13.12 8.73 11.65
C PHE A 130 -11.83 9.41 11.16
N ASP A 131 -11.85 9.88 9.92
CA ASP A 131 -10.77 10.66 9.33
C ASP A 131 -11.01 12.16 9.53
N THR A 132 -9.97 12.88 9.93
CA THR A 132 -9.98 14.33 10.15
C THR A 132 -9.42 15.13 8.96
N GLY A 133 -8.98 14.44 7.90
CA GLY A 133 -8.26 15.03 6.77
C GLY A 133 -6.75 15.22 7.03
N GLY A 134 -6.32 15.12 8.28
CA GLY A 134 -4.90 15.07 8.70
C GLY A 134 -4.48 13.75 9.32
N GLY A 135 -5.38 12.75 9.34
CA GLY A 135 -5.16 11.45 9.96
C GLY A 135 -6.43 10.85 10.56
N THR A 136 -6.36 9.55 10.85
CA THR A 136 -7.45 8.79 11.47
C THR A 136 -7.42 8.90 12.99
N ILE A 137 -8.59 9.07 13.60
CA ILE A 137 -8.81 9.11 15.05
C ILE A 137 -9.71 7.94 15.45
N MET A 138 -9.36 7.23 16.53
CA MET A 138 -10.23 6.24 17.18
C MET A 138 -10.93 6.87 18.40
N ALA A 139 -12.26 6.77 18.44
CA ALA A 139 -13.04 7.13 19.61
C ALA A 139 -13.17 5.91 20.52
N VAL A 140 -12.61 5.97 21.73
CA VAL A 140 -12.58 4.88 22.70
C VAL A 140 -13.46 5.23 23.89
N ARG A 141 -14.38 4.32 24.27
CA ARG A 141 -15.33 4.55 25.36
C ARG A 141 -15.15 3.57 26.51
N ARG A 142 -15.19 4.11 27.74
CA ARG A 142 -15.25 3.34 28.99
C ARG A 142 -16.11 4.05 30.03
N GLY A 143 -17.12 3.37 30.55
CA GLY A 143 -17.96 3.90 31.63
C GLY A 143 -18.63 5.25 31.32
N GLY A 144 -18.98 5.48 30.04
CA GLY A 144 -19.60 6.73 29.58
C GLY A 144 -18.64 7.88 29.28
N LYS A 145 -17.32 7.74 29.55
CA LYS A 145 -16.30 8.68 29.06
C LYS A 145 -15.77 8.24 27.71
N GLU A 146 -15.70 9.19 26.79
CA GLU A 146 -15.10 9.03 25.46
C GLU A 146 -13.73 9.72 25.43
N ARG A 147 -12.76 9.08 24.77
CA ARG A 147 -11.43 9.62 24.51
C ARG A 147 -11.10 9.47 23.04
N LEU A 148 -10.37 10.44 22.50
CA LEU A 148 -9.94 10.46 21.12
C LEU A 148 -8.46 10.12 21.07
N VAL A 149 -8.13 8.97 20.49
CA VAL A 149 -6.74 8.51 20.36
C VAL A 149 -6.36 8.51 18.88
N PRO A 150 -5.26 9.15 18.47
CA PRO A 150 -4.81 9.10 17.08
C PRO A 150 -4.42 7.68 16.66
N PHE A 151 -4.90 7.26 15.48
CA PHE A 151 -4.52 5.98 14.88
C PHE A 151 -3.24 6.15 14.05
N ILE A 152 -2.11 6.36 14.75
CA ILE A 152 -0.80 6.52 14.12
C ILE A 152 0.05 5.31 14.50
N LEU A 153 0.34 4.46 13.51
CA LEU A 153 1.17 3.27 13.68
C LEU A 153 2.59 3.64 14.12
N ASP A 154 3.19 2.77 14.92
CA ASP A 154 4.53 2.89 15.53
C ASP A 154 4.73 4.06 16.51
N GLN A 155 3.96 5.14 16.37
CA GLN A 155 3.98 6.29 17.29
C GLN A 155 2.99 6.11 18.43
N VAL A 156 1.70 5.97 18.13
CA VAL A 156 0.62 5.86 19.13
C VAL A 156 0.15 4.42 19.24
N VAL A 157 -0.15 3.77 18.12
CA VAL A 157 -0.56 2.35 18.11
C VAL A 157 0.70 1.50 18.06
N LYS A 158 0.97 0.74 19.14
CA LYS A 158 2.17 -0.11 19.26
C LYS A 158 1.92 -1.53 18.78
N GLN A 159 0.70 -2.03 18.94
CA GLN A 159 0.35 -3.39 18.55
C GLN A 159 -1.16 -3.51 18.35
N VAL A 160 -1.58 -4.28 17.36
CA VAL A 160 -2.98 -4.68 17.16
C VAL A 160 -3.05 -6.19 17.06
N ASN A 161 -3.88 -6.79 17.90
CA ASN A 161 -4.15 -8.22 17.91
C ASN A 161 -5.64 -8.46 17.69
N ILE A 162 -6.03 -8.71 16.44
CA ILE A 162 -7.43 -8.97 16.08
C ILE A 162 -7.95 -10.27 16.69
N ALA A 163 -7.10 -11.30 16.79
CA ALA A 163 -7.49 -12.60 17.35
C ALA A 163 -7.85 -12.50 18.84
N GLU A 164 -7.13 -11.68 19.60
CA GLU A 164 -7.43 -11.39 21.01
C GLU A 164 -8.39 -10.21 21.20
N GLY A 165 -8.70 -9.50 20.11
CA GLY A 165 -9.54 -8.31 20.12
C GLY A 165 -8.96 -7.14 20.91
N LEU A 166 -7.65 -6.92 20.81
CA LEU A 166 -6.88 -6.01 21.64
C LEU A 166 -6.00 -5.08 20.81
N ILE A 167 -5.96 -3.81 21.19
CA ILE A 167 -5.01 -2.81 20.67
C ILE A 167 -4.21 -2.24 21.84
N THR A 168 -2.91 -2.18 21.69
CA THR A 168 -1.98 -1.55 22.64
C THR A 168 -1.56 -0.19 22.10
N VAL A 169 -1.73 0.85 22.91
CA VAL A 169 -1.38 2.23 22.57
C VAL A 169 -0.40 2.83 23.57
N ASP A 170 0.39 3.77 23.11
CA ASP A 170 1.21 4.66 23.92
C ASP A 170 0.59 6.05 23.84
N TRP A 171 -0.36 6.29 24.75
CA TRP A 171 -1.17 7.50 24.79
C TRP A 171 -1.44 7.90 26.24
N ASP A 172 -1.52 9.20 26.50
CA ASP A 172 -1.79 9.72 27.84
C ASP A 172 -3.29 9.58 28.18
N PRO A 173 -3.65 8.93 29.30
CA PRO A 173 -5.05 8.73 29.70
C PRO A 173 -5.81 10.01 30.11
N ASP A 174 -5.10 11.12 30.33
CA ASP A 174 -5.67 12.41 30.72
C ASP A 174 -5.97 13.36 29.53
N PHE A 175 -5.58 12.98 28.31
CA PHE A 175 -5.96 13.65 27.05
C PHE A 175 -7.34 13.20 26.56
#